data_AF-A0A6J6DEK2-F1
#
_entry.id   AF-A0A6J6DEK2-F1
#
_cell.length_a   1.000
_cell.length_b   1.000
_cell.length_c   1.000
_cell.angle_alpha   90.00
_cell.angle_beta   90.00
_cell.angle_gamma   90.00
#
_symmetry.space_group_name_H-M   'P 1'
#
loop_
_entity.id
_entity.type
_entity.pdbx_description
1 polymer ?
#
loop_
_entity_poly.entity_id
_entity_poly.type
_entity_poly.pdbx_seq_one_letter_code
_entity_poly.pdbx_strand_id
1 'polypeptide(L)'
;MLELAFTHRSFAYESGSKETNERLEFLGDSVLGLIVTESLYKRYPDFDESRLSPLRSGVVNMRALADIARGLQLGSHIRLGKGEEVTGGRDKHSLLADALEALIGAIYLQFGFTKCSEIVEKLITPTMDSAVARGAGLDGKTALQELAAALGKGAPEYVVSEEGPDHDKNFTATAMLAGQVLSQGVGKSKREAEQVAARGAYEALKIAFPQP
;
A
#
# COMPACT_ATOMS: atom_id res chain seq x y z
N MET A 1 18.69 5.46 20.89
CA MET A 1 17.45 5.22 20.11
C MET A 1 17.70 4.34 18.89
N LEU A 2 18.68 4.65 18.02
CA LEU A 2 18.96 3.86 16.81
C LEU A 2 19.23 2.37 17.07
N GLU A 3 20.07 2.07 18.06
CA GLU A 3 20.36 0.69 18.45
C GLU A 3 19.09 -0.08 18.88
N LEU A 4 18.21 0.56 19.67
CA LEU A 4 16.93 -0.02 20.09
C LEU A 4 15.99 -0.28 18.91
N ALA A 5 15.91 0.65 17.94
CA ALA A 5 15.09 0.50 16.74
C ALA A 5 15.43 -0.76 15.92
N PHE A 6 16.70 -1.19 15.97
CA PHE A 6 17.18 -2.38 15.28
C PHE A 6 17.32 -3.60 16.19
N THR A 7 16.65 -3.62 17.35
CA THR A 7 16.69 -4.74 18.30
C THR A 7 15.45 -5.61 18.16
N HIS A 8 15.57 -6.67 17.37
CA HIS A 8 14.49 -7.63 17.27
C HIS A 8 14.35 -8.44 18.57
N ARG A 9 13.13 -8.85 18.90
CA ARG A 9 12.82 -9.65 20.09
C ARG A 9 13.64 -10.93 20.23
N SER A 10 14.04 -11.57 19.12
CA SER A 10 14.87 -12.78 19.16
C SER A 10 16.27 -12.49 19.72
N PHE A 11 16.86 -11.34 19.38
CA PHE A 11 18.14 -10.91 19.94
C PHE A 11 18.00 -10.51 21.41
N ALA A 12 16.94 -9.77 21.75
CA ALA A 12 16.68 -9.36 23.13
C ALA A 12 16.57 -10.57 24.06
N TYR A 13 15.81 -11.58 23.65
CA TYR A 13 15.66 -12.84 24.40
C TYR A 13 16.98 -13.57 24.60
N GLU A 14 17.81 -13.71 23.54
CA GLU A 14 19.10 -14.39 23.63
C GLU A 14 20.15 -13.62 24.46
N SER A 15 20.07 -12.29 24.47
CA SER A 15 21.00 -11.42 25.22
C SER A 15 20.56 -11.15 26.67
N GLY A 16 19.38 -11.62 27.07
CA GLY A 16 18.79 -11.31 28.38
C GLY A 16 18.24 -9.89 28.50
N SER A 17 18.17 -9.14 27.40
CA SER A 17 17.52 -7.83 27.35
C SER A 17 15.99 -7.98 27.32
N LYS A 18 15.29 -7.03 27.96
CA LYS A 18 13.83 -6.91 27.85
C LYS A 18 13.42 -5.84 26.83
N GLU A 19 14.37 -5.07 26.32
CA GLU A 19 14.09 -3.98 25.40
C GLU A 19 14.11 -4.49 23.96
N THR A 20 13.01 -4.24 23.25
CA THR A 20 12.79 -4.58 21.85
C THR A 20 12.39 -3.32 21.08
N ASN A 21 12.46 -3.39 19.75
CA ASN A 21 11.99 -2.34 18.86
C ASN A 21 10.45 -2.17 18.86
N GLU A 22 9.68 -3.12 19.39
CA GLU A 22 8.20 -3.19 19.30
C GLU A 22 7.49 -1.91 19.78
N ARG A 23 8.02 -1.24 20.82
CA ARG A 23 7.45 0.04 21.29
C ARG A 23 7.72 1.20 20.33
N LEU A 24 8.87 1.17 19.66
CA LEU A 24 9.22 2.17 18.64
C LEU A 24 8.46 1.92 17.35
N GLU A 25 8.30 0.66 16.96
CA GLU A 25 7.45 0.22 15.84
C GLU A 25 6.03 0.74 16.03
N PHE A 26 5.40 0.44 17.18
CA PHE A 26 4.05 0.92 17.50
C PHE A 26 3.88 2.45 17.35
N LEU A 27 4.85 3.23 17.84
CA LEU A 27 4.83 4.69 17.68
C LEU A 27 5.07 5.10 16.22
N GLY A 28 6.02 4.43 15.57
CA GLY A 28 6.46 4.69 14.21
C GLY A 28 5.37 4.47 13.18
N ASP A 29 4.59 3.40 13.30
CA ASP A 29 3.42 3.12 12.46
C ASP A 29 2.43 4.29 12.49
N SER A 30 2.07 4.75 13.69
CA SER A 30 1.15 5.90 13.85
C SER A 30 1.70 7.19 13.23
N VAL A 31 2.99 7.46 13.42
CA VAL A 31 3.66 8.65 12.85
C VAL A 31 3.73 8.56 11.33
N LEU A 32 4.12 7.40 10.79
CA LEU A 32 4.16 7.13 9.35
C LEU A 32 2.78 7.28 8.73
N GLY A 33 1.75 6.71 9.35
CA GLY A 33 0.36 6.79 8.90
C GLY A 33 -0.14 8.22 8.79
N LEU A 34 0.18 9.07 9.77
CA LEU A 34 -0.16 10.50 9.74
C LEU A 34 0.57 11.22 8.60
N ILE A 35 1.88 11.06 8.48
CA ILE A 35 2.69 11.72 7.45
C ILE A 35 2.21 11.32 6.04
N VAL A 36 1.97 10.03 5.80
CA VAL A 36 1.49 9.55 4.50
C VAL A 36 0.09 10.10 4.20
N THR A 37 -0.81 10.10 5.19
CA THR A 37 -2.16 10.64 5.02
C THR A 37 -2.13 12.13 4.70
N GLU A 38 -1.31 12.90 5.43
CA GLU A 38 -1.13 14.35 5.17
C GLU A 38 -0.54 14.61 3.79
N SER A 39 0.48 13.83 3.39
CA SER A 39 1.12 13.95 2.07
C SER A 39 0.13 13.67 0.94
N LEU A 40 -0.67 12.62 1.06
CA LEU A 40 -1.71 12.30 0.07
C LEU A 40 -2.79 13.39 -0.01
N TYR A 41 -3.25 13.89 1.13
CA TYR A 41 -4.26 14.97 1.20
C TYR A 41 -3.76 16.25 0.50
N LYS A 42 -2.51 16.66 0.78
CA LYS A 42 -1.94 17.88 0.18
C LYS A 42 -1.63 17.71 -1.31
N ARG A 43 -1.17 16.52 -1.72
CA ARG A 43 -0.73 16.26 -3.09
C ARG A 43 -1.87 16.00 -4.06
N TYR A 44 -2.99 15.46 -3.58
CA TYR A 44 -4.15 15.11 -4.39
C TYR A 44 -5.43 15.76 -3.85
N PRO A 45 -5.55 17.10 -3.91
CA PRO A 45 -6.69 17.83 -3.34
C PRO A 45 -8.05 17.45 -3.98
N ASP A 46 -8.03 16.94 -5.21
CA ASP A 46 -9.25 16.53 -5.95
C ASP A 46 -9.63 15.06 -5.71
N PHE A 47 -8.89 14.33 -4.88
CA PHE A 47 -9.17 12.92 -4.61
C PHE A 47 -10.05 12.81 -3.37
N ASP A 48 -11.16 12.10 -3.49
CA ASP A 48 -11.99 11.75 -2.35
C ASP A 48 -11.38 10.58 -1.54
N GLU A 49 -12.00 10.27 -0.39
CA GLU A 49 -11.58 9.18 0.49
C GLU A 49 -11.47 7.83 -0.24
N SER A 50 -12.36 7.56 -1.20
CA SER A 50 -12.39 6.29 -1.94
C SER A 50 -11.20 6.14 -2.88
N ARG A 51 -10.56 7.25 -3.26
CA ARG A 51 -9.32 7.28 -4.05
C ARG A 51 -8.07 7.38 -3.17
N LEU A 52 -8.14 8.13 -2.06
CA LEU A 52 -7.04 8.30 -1.12
C LEU A 52 -6.76 7.03 -0.31
N SER A 53 -7.78 6.29 0.11
CA SER A 53 -7.60 5.10 0.94
C SER A 53 -6.82 3.98 0.25
N PRO A 54 -7.11 3.61 -1.01
CA PRO A 54 -6.30 2.63 -1.75
C PRO A 54 -4.87 3.10 -1.98
N LEU A 55 -4.66 4.41 -2.18
CA LEU A 55 -3.31 4.97 -2.29
C LEU A 55 -2.54 4.81 -1.00
N ARG A 56 -3.14 5.18 0.14
CA ARG A 56 -2.53 5.01 1.46
C ARG A 56 -2.17 3.55 1.70
N SER A 57 -3.06 2.60 1.45
CA SER A 57 -2.78 1.17 1.58
C SER A 57 -1.68 0.69 0.62
N GLY A 58 -1.56 1.29 -0.56
CA GLY A 58 -0.49 0.99 -1.51
C GLY A 58 0.89 1.49 -1.07
N VAL A 59 0.95 2.56 -0.26
CA VAL A 59 2.18 3.13 0.28
C VAL A 59 2.55 2.53 1.64
N VAL A 60 1.56 2.33 2.51
CA VAL A 60 1.72 1.81 3.87
C VAL A 60 1.21 0.38 3.90
N ASN A 61 2.08 -0.55 3.48
CA ASN A 61 1.88 -1.98 3.64
C ASN A 61 3.23 -2.67 3.82
N MET A 62 3.21 -3.85 4.44
CA MET A 62 4.41 -4.62 4.77
C MET A 62 5.37 -4.78 3.58
N ARG A 63 4.89 -5.07 2.37
CA ARG A 63 5.76 -5.25 1.21
C ARG A 63 6.43 -3.94 0.82
N ALA A 64 5.66 -2.86 0.70
CA ALA A 64 6.18 -1.54 0.35
C ALA A 64 7.21 -1.03 1.38
N LEU A 65 6.93 -1.20 2.67
CA LEU A 65 7.84 -0.80 3.75
C LEU A 65 9.11 -1.67 3.76
N ALA A 66 8.98 -2.98 3.56
CA ALA A 66 10.13 -3.86 3.42
C ALA A 66 11.01 -3.47 2.22
N ASP A 67 10.42 -3.07 1.09
CA ASP A 67 11.17 -2.65 -0.09
C ASP A 67 11.95 -1.34 0.16
N ILE A 68 11.35 -0.38 0.86
CA ILE A 68 12.06 0.83 1.33
C ILE A 68 13.22 0.43 2.26
N ALA A 69 12.96 -0.44 3.23
CA ALA A 69 13.98 -0.92 4.17
C ALA A 69 15.14 -1.64 3.47
N ARG A 70 14.88 -2.39 2.40
CA ARG A 70 15.92 -2.99 1.54
C ARG A 70 16.73 -1.95 0.81
N GLY A 71 16.09 -0.92 0.24
CA GLY A 71 16.78 0.20 -0.40
C GLY A 71 17.75 0.92 0.55
N LEU A 72 17.40 0.97 1.84
CA LEU A 72 18.23 1.50 2.92
C LEU A 72 19.19 0.47 3.54
N GLN A 73 19.17 -0.78 3.08
CA GLN A 73 19.98 -1.89 3.59
C GLN A 73 19.80 -2.17 5.09
N LEU A 74 18.61 -1.87 5.65
CA LEU A 74 18.34 -1.98 7.08
C LEU A 74 18.54 -3.40 7.62
N GLY A 75 18.27 -4.43 6.81
CA GLY A 75 18.43 -5.82 7.21
C GLY A 75 19.83 -6.16 7.74
N SER A 76 20.88 -5.48 7.26
CA SER A 76 22.26 -5.65 7.75
C SER A 76 22.49 -5.09 9.16
N HIS A 77 21.66 -4.16 9.60
CA HIS A 77 21.76 -3.48 10.89
C HIS A 77 20.86 -4.09 11.97
N ILE A 78 19.86 -4.90 11.58
CA ILE A 78 18.98 -5.58 12.53
C ILE A 78 19.79 -6.58 13.35
N ARG A 79 19.68 -6.46 14.67
CA ARG A 79 20.21 -7.42 15.64
C ARG A 79 19.22 -8.55 15.79
N LEU A 80 19.63 -9.74 15.36
CA LEU A 80 18.83 -10.96 15.38
C LEU A 80 19.47 -12.00 16.30
N GLY A 81 18.63 -12.78 16.97
CA GLY A 81 19.06 -14.01 17.61
C GLY A 81 19.48 -15.04 16.56
N LYS A 82 20.33 -15.99 16.94
CA LYS A 82 20.91 -17.01 16.04
C LYS A 82 19.84 -17.79 15.28
N GLY A 83 18.74 -18.16 15.95
CA GLY A 83 17.65 -18.91 15.30
C GLY A 83 16.98 -18.10 14.18
N GLU A 84 16.72 -16.82 14.44
CA GLU A 84 16.10 -15.93 13.46
C GLU A 84 17.04 -15.65 12.28
N GLU A 85 18.33 -15.46 12.56
CA GLU A 85 19.39 -15.31 11.56
C GLU A 85 19.45 -16.50 10.59
N VAL A 86 19.48 -17.73 11.11
CA VAL A 86 19.57 -18.97 10.32
C VAL A 86 18.37 -19.15 9.39
N THR A 87 17.20 -18.64 9.77
CA THR A 87 15.98 -18.70 8.93
C THR A 87 15.88 -17.57 7.91
N GLY A 88 16.96 -16.80 7.71
CA GLY A 88 16.98 -15.68 6.77
C GLY A 88 16.21 -14.45 7.27
N GLY A 89 16.14 -14.23 8.59
CA GLY A 89 15.38 -13.13 9.19
C GLY A 89 15.69 -11.75 8.62
N ARG A 90 16.94 -11.51 8.17
CA ARG A 90 17.38 -10.23 7.59
C ARG A 90 16.63 -9.81 6.33
N ASP A 91 16.01 -10.74 5.62
CA ASP A 91 15.25 -10.46 4.39
C ASP A 91 13.75 -10.71 4.54
N LYS A 92 13.27 -11.10 5.73
CA LYS A 92 11.83 -11.26 5.99
C LYS A 92 11.13 -9.90 5.90
N HIS A 93 10.03 -9.86 5.14
CA HIS A 93 9.26 -8.64 4.94
C HIS A 93 8.78 -8.00 6.24
N SER A 94 8.29 -8.82 7.18
CA SER A 94 7.84 -8.33 8.49
C SER A 94 8.96 -7.61 9.24
N LEU A 95 10.09 -8.28 9.47
CA LEU A 95 11.22 -7.72 10.22
C LEU A 95 11.76 -6.42 9.60
N LEU A 96 11.79 -6.35 8.27
CA LEU A 96 12.22 -5.14 7.56
C LEU A 96 11.22 -3.99 7.69
N ALA A 97 9.92 -4.27 7.60
CA ALA A 97 8.87 -3.28 7.81
C ALA A 97 8.88 -2.76 9.26
N ASP A 98 8.89 -3.67 10.23
CA ASP A 98 8.91 -3.35 11.66
C ASP A 98 10.16 -2.52 12.02
N ALA A 99 11.32 -2.84 11.43
CA ALA A 99 12.55 -2.07 11.63
C ALA A 99 12.48 -0.66 11.04
N LEU A 100 11.83 -0.48 9.88
CA LEU A 100 11.62 0.84 9.30
C LEU A 100 10.66 1.67 10.15
N GLU A 101 9.56 1.10 10.63
CA GLU A 101 8.63 1.77 11.53
C GLU A 101 9.32 2.14 12.85
N ALA A 102 10.09 1.22 13.44
CA ALA A 102 10.85 1.51 14.64
C ALA A 102 11.90 2.62 14.43
N LEU A 103 12.54 2.67 13.26
CA LEU A 103 13.45 3.75 12.89
C LEU A 103 12.70 5.09 12.81
N ILE A 104 11.51 5.12 12.21
CA ILE A 104 10.65 6.31 12.17
C ILE A 104 10.27 6.77 13.58
N GLY A 105 9.87 5.84 14.45
CA GLY A 105 9.57 6.13 15.86
C GLY A 105 10.79 6.71 16.60
N ALA A 106 11.98 6.18 16.35
CA ALA A 106 13.23 6.71 16.91
C ALA A 106 13.56 8.13 16.41
N ILE A 107 13.40 8.38 15.10
CA ILE A 107 13.62 9.70 14.49
C ILE A 107 12.63 10.72 15.07
N TYR A 108 11.35 10.34 15.18
CA TYR A 108 10.31 11.19 15.74
C TYR A 108 10.62 11.60 17.18
N LEU A 109 10.99 10.66 18.05
CA LEU A 109 11.32 10.96 19.44
C LEU A 109 12.57 11.83 19.58
N GLN A 110 13.53 11.71 18.67
CA GLN A 110 14.81 12.41 18.75
C GLN A 110 14.77 13.80 18.10
N PHE A 111 14.01 13.99 17.02
CA PHE A 111 14.06 15.20 16.19
C PHE A 111 12.69 15.87 16.01
N GLY A 112 11.61 15.31 16.56
CA GLY A 112 10.26 15.84 16.47
C GLY A 112 9.60 15.61 15.10
N PHE A 113 8.32 15.97 15.02
CA PHE A 113 7.46 15.70 13.86
C PHE A 113 7.98 16.32 12.57
N THR A 114 8.36 17.60 12.58
CA THR A 114 8.77 18.32 11.35
C THR A 114 9.94 17.64 10.66
N LYS A 115 11.00 17.30 11.41
CA LYS A 115 12.18 16.65 10.81
C LYS A 115 11.90 15.21 10.42
N CYS A 116 11.08 14.50 11.20
CA CYS A 116 10.62 13.16 10.85
C CYS A 116 9.84 13.17 9.52
N SER A 117 8.91 14.10 9.35
CA SER A 117 8.11 14.26 8.13
C SER A 117 8.99 14.52 6.89
N GLU A 118 9.94 15.46 6.97
CA GLU A 118 10.89 15.73 5.87
C GLU A 118 11.66 14.49 5.38
N ILE A 119 12.00 13.59 6.31
CA ILE A 119 12.73 12.35 6.00
C ILE A 119 11.77 11.31 5.42
N VAL A 120 10.65 11.07 6.09
CA VAL A 120 9.66 10.07 5.67
C VAL A 120 9.10 10.40 4.30
N GLU A 121 8.76 11.67 4.03
CA GLU A 121 8.27 12.11 2.72
C GLU A 121 9.23 11.71 1.59
N LYS A 122 10.54 11.92 1.77
CA LYS A 122 11.56 11.53 0.78
C LYS A 122 11.61 10.01 0.56
N LEU A 123 11.42 9.22 1.63
CA LEU A 123 11.45 7.76 1.56
C LEU A 123 10.20 7.19 0.86
N ILE A 124 9.02 7.75 1.13
CA ILE A 124 7.75 7.22 0.60
C ILE A 124 7.42 7.73 -0.80
N THR A 125 7.96 8.87 -1.22
CA THR A 125 7.59 9.52 -2.50
C THR A 125 7.73 8.58 -3.70
N PRO A 126 8.84 7.83 -3.89
CA PRO A 126 8.95 6.89 -4.99
C PRO A 126 7.88 5.79 -4.96
N THR A 127 7.55 5.29 -3.77
CA THR A 127 6.50 4.28 -3.57
C THR A 127 5.12 4.83 -3.90
N MET A 128 4.84 6.07 -3.50
CA MET A 128 3.60 6.78 -3.79
C MET A 128 3.42 7.01 -5.30
N ASP A 129 4.45 7.51 -5.97
CA ASP A 129 4.45 7.73 -7.42
C ASP A 129 4.21 6.42 -8.16
N SER A 130 4.86 5.35 -7.71
CA SER A 130 4.69 4.00 -8.24
C SER A 130 3.28 3.45 -8.02
N ALA A 131 2.66 3.72 -6.86
CA ALA A 131 1.28 3.31 -6.57
C ALA A 131 0.29 4.00 -7.52
N VAL A 132 0.43 5.32 -7.70
CA VAL A 132 -0.40 6.09 -8.65
C VAL A 132 -0.19 5.62 -10.08
N ALA A 133 1.06 5.41 -10.51
CA ALA A 133 1.38 4.95 -11.87
C ALA A 133 0.78 3.58 -12.18
N ARG A 134 0.66 2.70 -11.17
CA ARG A 134 -0.06 1.42 -11.31
C ARG A 134 -1.58 1.56 -11.30
N GLY A 135 -2.12 2.76 -11.09
CA GLY A 135 -3.55 3.06 -11.04
C GLY A 135 -4.16 3.00 -9.64
N ALA A 136 -3.37 2.97 -8.56
CA ALA A 136 -3.95 3.13 -7.22
C ALA A 136 -4.61 4.52 -7.11
N GLY A 137 -5.83 4.56 -6.56
CA GLY A 137 -6.63 5.79 -6.53
C GLY A 137 -7.27 6.18 -7.88
N LEU A 138 -7.17 5.34 -8.91
CA LEU A 138 -7.99 5.47 -10.12
C LEU A 138 -9.45 5.15 -9.76
N ASP A 139 -10.35 6.08 -10.04
CA ASP A 139 -11.77 5.74 -10.13
C ASP A 139 -11.98 4.99 -11.45
N GLY A 140 -11.92 3.66 -11.37
CA GLY A 140 -11.99 2.78 -12.54
C GLY A 140 -13.30 2.96 -13.31
N LYS A 141 -14.42 3.21 -12.61
CA LYS A 141 -15.73 3.41 -13.26
C LYS A 141 -15.74 4.70 -14.08
N THR A 142 -15.35 5.81 -13.47
CA THR A 142 -15.33 7.11 -14.13
C THR A 142 -14.31 7.12 -15.28
N ALA A 143 -13.10 6.61 -15.04
CA ALA A 143 -12.06 6.51 -16.08
C ALA A 143 -12.48 5.61 -17.27
N LEU A 144 -13.12 4.47 -16.99
CA LEU A 144 -13.64 3.60 -18.04
C LEU A 144 -14.77 4.27 -18.82
N GLN A 145 -15.67 4.98 -18.15
CA GLN A 145 -16.77 5.69 -18.79
C GLN A 145 -16.27 6.80 -19.71
N GLU A 146 -15.32 7.61 -19.27
CA GLU A 146 -14.67 8.65 -20.08
C GLU A 146 -13.95 8.06 -21.30
N LEU A 147 -13.17 7.00 -21.10
CA LEU A 147 -12.46 6.33 -22.20
C LEU A 147 -13.43 5.71 -23.20
N ALA A 148 -14.47 5.03 -22.72
CA ALA A 148 -15.49 4.43 -23.58
C ALA A 148 -16.25 5.47 -24.40
N ALA A 149 -16.55 6.63 -23.80
CA ALA A 149 -17.15 7.77 -24.50
C ALA A 149 -16.21 8.35 -25.56
N ALA A 150 -14.93 8.55 -25.24
CA ALA A 150 -13.92 9.02 -26.18
C ALA A 150 -13.72 8.07 -27.38
N LEU A 151 -13.86 6.76 -27.15
CA LEU A 151 -13.81 5.72 -28.20
C LEU A 151 -15.13 5.55 -28.97
N GLY A 152 -16.19 6.27 -28.61
CA GLY A 152 -17.52 6.16 -29.24
C GLY A 152 -18.20 4.80 -29.01
N LYS A 153 -17.85 4.08 -27.93
CA LYS A 153 -18.33 2.71 -27.65
C LYS A 153 -19.53 2.63 -26.69
N GLY A 154 -20.10 3.78 -26.30
CA GLY A 154 -21.23 3.85 -25.38
C GLY A 154 -20.82 3.71 -23.91
N ALA A 155 -21.81 3.57 -23.03
CA ALA A 155 -21.57 3.44 -21.60
C ALA A 155 -21.15 1.99 -21.25
N PRO A 156 -20.18 1.80 -20.33
CA PRO A 156 -19.87 0.48 -19.79
C PRO A 156 -21.05 -0.11 -18.99
N GLU A 157 -21.24 -1.42 -19.10
CA GLU A 157 -22.24 -2.18 -18.36
C GLU A 157 -21.57 -3.11 -17.34
N TYR A 158 -22.24 -3.39 -16.23
CA TYR A 158 -21.73 -4.27 -15.18
C TYR A 158 -22.73 -5.36 -14.85
N VAL A 159 -22.28 -6.62 -14.92
CA VAL A 159 -23.04 -7.77 -14.42
C VAL A 159 -22.39 -8.24 -13.13
N VAL A 160 -23.17 -8.28 -12.04
CA VAL A 160 -22.66 -8.64 -10.70
C VAL A 160 -23.33 -9.91 -10.20
N SER A 161 -22.54 -10.88 -9.76
CA SER A 161 -22.97 -12.04 -9.00
C SER A 161 -22.45 -11.97 -7.56
N GLU A 162 -23.13 -12.65 -6.64
CA GLU A 162 -22.75 -12.75 -5.23
C GLU A 162 -22.78 -14.22 -4.78
N GLU A 163 -21.78 -14.62 -4.00
CA GLU A 163 -21.63 -15.97 -3.46
C GLU A 163 -21.18 -15.92 -1.99
N GLY A 164 -21.53 -16.94 -1.21
CA GLY A 164 -21.19 -17.04 0.22
C GLY A 164 -22.33 -16.65 1.17
N PRO A 165 -22.15 -16.88 2.49
CA PRO A 165 -23.15 -16.58 3.50
C PRO A 165 -23.29 -15.07 3.73
N ASP A 166 -24.42 -14.60 4.27
CA ASP A 166 -24.70 -13.16 4.42
C ASP A 166 -23.64 -12.36 5.17
N HIS A 167 -22.90 -13.00 6.09
CA HIS A 167 -21.83 -12.38 6.87
C HIS A 167 -20.45 -12.47 6.21
N ASP A 168 -20.30 -13.17 5.08
CA ASP A 168 -19.06 -13.31 4.32
C ASP A 168 -19.32 -13.47 2.81
N LYS A 169 -20.13 -12.55 2.25
CA LYS A 169 -20.39 -12.53 0.82
C LYS A 169 -19.16 -12.06 0.04
N ASN A 170 -18.89 -12.74 -1.06
CA ASN A 170 -17.98 -12.31 -2.11
C ASN A 170 -18.81 -11.88 -3.32
N PHE A 171 -18.42 -10.76 -3.94
CA PHE A 171 -19.06 -10.22 -5.12
C PHE A 171 -18.10 -10.32 -6.30
N THR A 172 -18.62 -10.77 -7.45
CA THR A 172 -17.88 -10.79 -8.71
C THR A 172 -18.61 -9.88 -9.70
N ALA A 173 -17.92 -8.86 -10.20
CA ALA A 173 -18.42 -7.97 -11.23
C ALA A 173 -17.71 -8.22 -12.56
N THR A 174 -18.47 -8.26 -13.65
CA THR A 174 -17.97 -8.34 -15.02
C THR A 174 -18.22 -7.01 -15.71
N ALA A 175 -17.17 -6.32 -16.12
CA ALA A 175 -17.27 -5.07 -16.87
C ALA A 175 -17.38 -5.39 -18.37
N MET A 176 -18.41 -4.84 -19.00
CA MET A 176 -18.74 -5.06 -20.40
C MET A 176 -18.83 -3.74 -21.15
N LEU A 177 -18.49 -3.75 -22.44
CA LEU A 177 -18.65 -2.60 -23.32
C LEU A 177 -19.12 -3.07 -24.69
N ALA A 178 -20.21 -2.49 -25.20
CA ALA A 178 -20.85 -2.90 -26.45
C ALA A 178 -21.09 -4.43 -26.53
N GLY A 179 -21.53 -5.04 -25.43
CA GLY A 179 -21.81 -6.48 -25.33
C GLY A 179 -20.58 -7.38 -25.19
N GLN A 180 -19.36 -6.84 -25.20
CA GLN A 180 -18.12 -7.62 -25.00
C GLN A 180 -17.64 -7.53 -23.57
N VAL A 181 -17.25 -8.67 -22.99
CA VAL A 181 -16.59 -8.71 -21.69
C VAL A 181 -15.17 -8.17 -21.82
N LEU A 182 -14.84 -7.16 -21.04
CA LEU A 182 -13.50 -6.56 -21.00
C LEU A 182 -12.67 -7.10 -19.84
N SER A 183 -13.29 -7.29 -18.67
CA SER A 183 -12.61 -7.72 -17.45
C SER A 183 -13.59 -8.22 -16.39
N GLN A 184 -13.05 -8.88 -15.37
CA GLN A 184 -13.76 -9.24 -14.15
C GLN A 184 -13.01 -8.73 -12.92
N GLY A 185 -13.76 -8.40 -11.86
CA GLY A 185 -13.24 -7.96 -10.58
C GLY A 185 -14.00 -8.58 -9.42
N VAL A 186 -13.30 -8.85 -8.33
CA VAL A 186 -13.86 -9.47 -7.12
C VAL A 186 -13.69 -8.52 -5.94
N GLY A 187 -14.66 -8.48 -5.02
CA GLY A 187 -14.60 -7.67 -3.81
C GLY A 187 -15.54 -8.15 -2.71
N LYS A 188 -15.41 -7.56 -1.51
CA LYS A 188 -16.30 -7.80 -0.35
C LYS A 188 -17.57 -6.95 -0.41
N SER A 189 -17.71 -6.10 -1.42
CA SER A 189 -18.94 -5.39 -1.75
C SER A 189 -19.15 -5.31 -3.26
N LYS A 190 -20.39 -5.10 -3.71
CA LYS A 190 -20.71 -4.84 -5.13
C LYS A 190 -19.86 -3.70 -5.68
N ARG A 191 -19.78 -2.58 -4.94
CA ARG A 191 -19.02 -1.39 -5.33
C ARG A 191 -17.53 -1.70 -5.54
N GLU A 192 -16.92 -2.46 -4.64
CA GLU A 192 -15.51 -2.85 -4.73
C GLU A 192 -15.25 -3.74 -5.95
N ALA A 193 -16.07 -4.79 -6.13
CA ALA A 193 -15.94 -5.71 -7.26
C ALA A 193 -16.04 -4.97 -8.60
N GLU A 194 -17.01 -4.05 -8.73
CA GLU A 194 -17.18 -3.26 -9.95
C GLU A 194 -16.02 -2.29 -10.20
N GLN A 195 -15.44 -1.66 -9.16
CA GLN A 195 -14.27 -0.79 -9.32
C GLN A 195 -13.05 -1.57 -9.81
N VAL A 196 -12.82 -2.76 -9.27
CA VAL A 196 -11.75 -3.65 -9.73
C VAL A 196 -11.97 -4.05 -11.20
N ALA A 197 -13.19 -4.46 -11.55
CA ALA A 197 -13.54 -4.78 -12.93
C ALA A 197 -13.31 -3.56 -13.84
N ALA A 198 -13.84 -2.40 -13.47
CA ALA A 198 -13.73 -1.18 -14.26
C ALA A 198 -12.27 -0.78 -14.54
N ARG A 199 -11.39 -0.88 -13.53
CA ARG A 199 -9.96 -0.64 -13.69
C ARG A 199 -9.31 -1.63 -14.65
N GLY A 200 -9.64 -2.92 -14.53
CA GLY A 200 -9.16 -3.94 -15.49
C GLY A 200 -9.60 -3.67 -16.92
N ALA A 201 -10.85 -3.22 -17.10
CA ALA A 201 -11.41 -2.89 -18.41
C ALA A 201 -10.76 -1.63 -19.00
N TYR A 202 -10.49 -0.62 -18.17
CA TYR A 202 -9.81 0.61 -18.57
C TYR A 202 -8.40 0.31 -19.09
N GLU A 203 -7.62 -0.51 -18.37
CA GLU A 203 -6.28 -0.93 -18.83
C GLU A 203 -6.34 -1.76 -20.11
N ALA A 204 -7.30 -2.70 -20.22
CA ALA A 204 -7.49 -3.49 -21.43
C ALA A 204 -7.78 -2.60 -22.66
N LEU A 205 -8.64 -1.59 -22.50
CA LEU A 205 -8.94 -0.63 -23.57
C LEU A 205 -7.75 0.27 -23.91
N LYS A 206 -6.97 0.72 -22.92
CA LYS A 206 -5.75 1.50 -23.18
C LYS A 206 -4.71 0.73 -23.99
N ILE A 207 -4.59 -0.58 -23.75
CA ILE A 207 -3.70 -1.45 -24.51
C ILE A 207 -4.24 -1.67 -25.94
N ALA A 208 -5.55 -1.90 -26.07
CA ALA A 208 -6.19 -2.14 -27.36
C ALA A 208 -6.24 -0.88 -28.24
N PHE A 209 -6.32 0.30 -27.63
CA PHE A 209 -6.36 1.61 -28.30
C PHE A 209 -5.30 2.55 -27.69
N PRO A 210 -4.01 2.36 -28.03
CA PRO A 210 -2.96 3.27 -27.59
C PRO A 210 -3.25 4.67 -28.13
N GLN A 211 -3.22 5.67 -27.27
CA GLN A 211 -3.26 7.06 -27.74
C GLN A 211 -1.95 7.38 -28.48
N PRO A 212 -2.01 8.15 -29.58
CA PRO A 212 -0.83 8.53 -30.36
C PRO A 212 0.16 9.40 -29.60
#